data_AF-Q8X582-F1
#
_entry.id   AF-Q8X582-F1
#
_cell.length_a   1.000
_cell.length_b   1.000
_cell.length_c   1.000
_cell.angle_alpha   90.00
_cell.angle_beta   90.00
_cell.angle_gamma   90.00
#
_symmetry.space_group_name_H-M   'P 1'
#
loop_
_entity.id
_entity.type
_entity.pdbx_description
1 polymer ?
#
loop_
_entity_poly.entity_id
_entity_poly.type
_entity_poly.pdbx_seq_one_letter_code
_entity_poly.pdbx_strand_id
1 'polypeptide(L)'
;MKKSVLTAFITVVCATSSVMAADDNAITDGSVTFNGKVIAPACTLVAATKDSVVTLPDVSATKLQTNGQVSGVQTDVPIELKDCDTTVTKNATFTFNGTADTTQITAFANQASSDAATNVALQMYMNDGTTAIKPDTETGNILLQDGDQTLTFKVDYIATGKATSGNVNAVTNFHINYY
;
A
#
# COMPACT_ATOMS: atom_id res chain seq x y z
N MET A 1 50.57 65.18 -71.73
CA MET A 1 50.17 66.12 -70.66
C MET A 1 48.69 65.89 -70.34
N LYS A 2 48.37 65.80 -69.05
CA LYS A 2 47.14 65.24 -68.47
C LYS A 2 45.88 66.03 -68.85
N LYS A 3 44.80 65.35 -69.26
CA LYS A 3 43.43 65.73 -68.90
C LYS A 3 42.63 64.48 -68.55
N SER A 4 42.06 64.55 -67.35
CA SER A 4 41.32 63.52 -66.62
C SER A 4 39.83 63.56 -66.99
N VAL A 5 39.09 62.54 -66.55
CA VAL A 5 37.61 62.46 -66.42
C VAL A 5 36.85 61.99 -67.67
N LEU A 6 36.62 60.67 -67.80
CA LEU A 6 35.48 60.14 -68.56
C LEU A 6 35.20 58.65 -68.25
N THR A 7 34.55 58.31 -67.13
CA THR A 7 33.82 57.02 -67.04
C THR A 7 32.70 57.11 -66.01
N ALA A 8 31.53 57.55 -66.45
CA ALA A 8 30.26 57.37 -65.75
C ALA A 8 29.46 56.35 -66.57
N PHE A 9 29.34 55.12 -66.09
CA PHE A 9 28.35 54.17 -66.59
C PHE A 9 27.49 53.71 -65.43
N ILE A 10 26.33 54.36 -65.35
CA ILE A 10 25.17 53.97 -64.55
C ILE A 10 24.64 52.66 -65.13
N THR A 11 24.65 51.59 -64.34
CA THR A 11 23.84 50.40 -64.59
C THR A 11 22.80 50.28 -63.49
N VAL A 12 21.60 50.77 -63.79
CA VAL A 12 20.35 50.52 -63.07
C VAL A 12 19.87 49.12 -63.44
N VAL A 13 19.80 48.19 -62.49
CA VAL A 13 19.11 46.90 -62.71
C VAL A 13 18.28 46.50 -61.49
N CYS A 14 16.96 46.60 -61.70
CA CYS A 14 15.83 45.83 -61.17
C CYS A 14 15.75 45.44 -59.69
N ALA A 15 14.80 46.09 -59.00
CA ALA A 15 14.15 45.60 -57.80
C ALA A 15 13.32 44.34 -58.10
N THR A 16 13.75 43.18 -57.59
CA THR A 16 12.88 42.00 -57.47
C THR A 16 12.35 41.95 -56.04
N SER A 17 11.10 42.36 -55.88
CA SER A 17 10.29 42.12 -54.69
C SER A 17 10.03 40.62 -54.55
N SER A 18 10.84 39.92 -53.75
CA SER A 18 10.55 38.54 -53.34
C SER A 18 9.46 38.57 -52.28
N VAL A 19 8.25 38.20 -52.67
CA VAL A 19 7.07 38.08 -51.79
C VAL A 19 6.92 36.61 -51.37
N MET A 20 6.77 36.41 -50.06
CA MET A 20 6.14 35.27 -49.35
C MET A 20 6.72 33.86 -49.52
N ALA A 21 7.36 33.39 -48.45
CA ALA A 21 7.07 32.07 -47.90
C ALA A 21 7.04 32.23 -46.37
N ALA A 22 5.85 32.22 -45.78
CA ALA A 22 5.73 32.04 -44.35
C ALA A 22 6.18 30.59 -44.07
N ASP A 23 7.29 30.44 -43.35
CA ASP A 23 7.82 29.17 -42.88
C ASP A 23 6.85 28.64 -41.81
N ASP A 24 5.80 27.94 -42.24
CA ASP A 24 4.90 27.20 -41.36
C ASP A 24 5.57 25.89 -40.95
N ASN A 25 6.75 25.99 -40.33
CA ASN A 25 7.40 24.86 -39.68
C ASN A 25 6.65 24.57 -38.37
N ALA A 26 5.43 24.02 -38.51
CA ALA A 26 4.71 23.43 -37.40
C ALA A 26 5.56 22.26 -36.87
N ILE A 27 6.19 22.46 -35.71
CA ILE A 27 6.93 21.42 -35.01
C ILE A 27 5.92 20.34 -34.61
N THR A 28 6.01 19.18 -35.28
CA THR A 28 5.08 18.04 -35.11
C THR A 28 5.66 16.90 -34.27
N ASP A 29 6.95 17.00 -33.95
CA ASP A 29 7.69 15.97 -33.22
C ASP A 29 8.17 16.47 -31.86
N GLY A 30 8.08 15.59 -30.86
CA GLY A 30 8.58 15.82 -29.51
C GLY A 30 9.00 14.50 -28.89
N SER A 31 9.99 14.55 -28.00
CA SER A 31 10.47 13.39 -27.27
C SER A 31 10.03 13.45 -25.81
N VAL A 32 9.50 12.35 -25.29
CA VAL A 32 9.23 12.18 -23.86
C VAL A 32 10.29 11.25 -23.29
N THR A 33 11.09 11.75 -22.35
CA THR A 33 12.10 10.93 -21.65
C THR A 33 11.54 10.49 -20.30
N PHE A 34 11.39 9.18 -20.12
CA PHE A 34 11.04 8.59 -18.84
C PHE A 34 12.32 8.24 -18.09
N ASN A 35 12.51 8.84 -16.92
CA ASN A 35 13.55 8.44 -15.98
C ASN A 35 12.87 7.74 -14.81
N GLY A 36 13.44 6.62 -14.39
CA GLY A 36 12.98 5.86 -13.24
C GLY A 36 14.14 5.16 -12.57
N LYS A 37 13.96 4.79 -11.30
CA LYS A 37 14.90 3.99 -10.52
C LYS A 37 14.15 2.81 -9.96
N VAL A 38 14.68 1.60 -10.15
CA VAL A 38 14.18 0.38 -9.52
C VAL A 38 15.00 0.17 -8.25
N ILE A 39 14.33 -0.04 -7.12
CA ILE A 39 14.94 -0.39 -5.84
C ILE A 39 14.56 -1.83 -5.46
N ALA A 40 15.39 -2.48 -4.65
CA ALA A 40 15.03 -3.76 -4.04
C ALA A 40 13.91 -3.54 -3.00
N PRO A 41 13.02 -4.53 -2.76
CA PRO A 41 12.13 -4.47 -1.61
C PRO A 41 12.97 -4.36 -0.34
N ALA A 42 12.53 -3.53 0.59
CA ALA A 42 13.32 -3.26 1.77
C ALA A 42 13.49 -4.45 2.70
N CYS A 43 12.57 -5.41 2.64
CA CYS A 43 12.59 -6.66 3.39
C CYS A 43 12.00 -7.79 2.54
N THR A 44 12.40 -9.03 2.80
CA THR A 44 11.79 -10.23 2.22
C THR A 44 10.81 -10.86 3.20
N LEU A 45 9.57 -11.11 2.79
CA LEU A 45 8.60 -11.86 3.59
C LEU A 45 9.01 -13.33 3.67
N VAL A 46 9.02 -13.90 4.88
CA VAL A 46 9.34 -15.32 5.07
C VAL A 46 8.19 -16.20 4.57
N ALA A 47 8.52 -17.20 3.73
CA ALA A 47 7.51 -18.06 3.13
C ALA A 47 6.66 -18.85 4.17
N ALA A 48 7.21 -19.14 5.34
CA ALA A 48 6.50 -19.83 6.42
C ALA A 48 5.36 -18.97 7.00
N THR A 49 5.55 -17.65 7.13
CA THR A 49 4.53 -16.74 7.66
C THR A 49 3.53 -16.28 6.60
N LYS A 50 3.79 -16.55 5.31
CA LYS A 50 2.90 -16.16 4.21
C LYS A 50 1.50 -16.81 4.28
N ASP A 51 1.45 -18.12 4.59
CA ASP A 51 0.24 -18.95 4.64
C ASP A 51 0.14 -19.66 6.01
N SER A 52 0.36 -18.92 7.09
CA SER A 52 0.34 -19.48 8.44
C SER A 52 -1.08 -19.61 8.99
N VAL A 53 -1.37 -20.72 9.67
CA VAL A 53 -2.59 -20.90 10.46
C VAL A 53 -2.29 -20.53 11.90
N VAL A 54 -2.92 -19.47 12.39
CA VAL A 54 -2.87 -19.10 13.81
C VAL A 54 -4.04 -19.75 14.53
N THR A 55 -3.74 -20.65 15.47
CA THR A 55 -4.77 -21.28 16.31
C THR A 55 -5.04 -20.40 17.52
N LEU A 56 -6.28 -19.95 17.67
CA LEU A 56 -6.72 -19.18 18.83
C LEU A 56 -7.10 -20.12 19.98
N PRO A 57 -6.89 -19.72 21.24
CA PRO A 57 -7.41 -20.46 22.37
C PRO A 57 -8.94 -20.45 22.38
N ASP A 58 -9.54 -21.48 22.97
CA ASP A 58 -10.97 -21.50 23.24
C ASP A 58 -11.32 -20.44 24.29
N VAL A 59 -12.37 -19.66 24.01
CA VAL A 59 -12.90 -18.67 24.94
C VAL A 59 -14.35 -18.98 25.28
N SER A 60 -14.69 -18.83 26.56
CA SER A 60 -16.08 -19.00 27.00
C SER A 60 -16.95 -17.90 26.43
N ALA A 61 -18.10 -18.26 25.85
CA ALA A 61 -19.13 -17.31 25.40
C ALA A 61 -19.58 -16.36 26.52
N THR A 62 -19.43 -16.75 27.81
CA THR A 62 -19.72 -15.87 28.95
C THR A 62 -18.86 -14.60 29.01
N LYS A 63 -17.72 -14.57 28.31
CA LYS A 63 -16.88 -13.37 28.15
C LYS A 63 -17.34 -12.44 27.02
N LEU A 64 -18.30 -12.87 26.21
CA LEU A 64 -18.75 -12.22 24.97
C LEU A 64 -20.28 -12.05 25.01
N GLN A 65 -20.79 -11.23 25.91
CA GLN A 65 -22.23 -11.11 26.18
C GLN A 65 -22.88 -9.91 25.48
N THR A 66 -22.12 -8.86 25.19
CA THR A 66 -22.63 -7.61 24.62
C THR A 66 -21.77 -7.15 23.45
N ASN A 67 -22.40 -6.54 22.44
CA ASN A 67 -21.69 -5.96 21.30
C ASN A 67 -20.50 -5.08 21.73
N GLY A 68 -19.34 -5.27 21.09
CA GLY A 68 -18.09 -4.59 21.39
C GLY A 68 -17.28 -5.18 22.56
N GLN A 69 -17.80 -6.17 23.30
CA GLN A 69 -17.08 -6.81 24.38
C GLN A 69 -16.00 -7.75 23.82
N VAL A 70 -14.75 -7.52 24.19
CA VAL A 70 -13.61 -8.37 23.82
C VAL A 70 -13.42 -9.47 24.86
N SER A 71 -12.86 -10.62 24.46
CA SER A 71 -12.61 -11.73 25.40
C SER A 71 -11.48 -11.44 26.38
N GLY A 72 -10.56 -10.54 26.02
CA GLY A 72 -9.35 -10.21 26.78
C GLY A 72 -8.28 -11.30 26.69
N VAL A 73 -8.41 -12.24 25.75
CA VAL A 73 -7.47 -13.34 25.52
C VAL A 73 -6.83 -13.16 24.13
N GLN A 74 -5.90 -12.21 24.05
CA GLN A 74 -5.21 -11.90 22.80
C GLN A 74 -4.22 -12.99 22.41
N THR A 75 -4.17 -13.31 21.12
CA THR A 75 -3.20 -14.22 20.52
C THR A 75 -2.29 -13.47 19.58
N ASP A 76 -0.99 -13.77 19.63
CA ASP A 76 -0.01 -13.15 18.75
C ASP A 76 -0.09 -13.73 17.33
N VAL A 77 -0.02 -12.84 16.35
CA VAL A 77 0.05 -13.13 14.92
C VAL A 77 1.40 -12.62 14.41
N PRO A 78 2.44 -13.49 14.38
CA PRO A 78 3.77 -13.09 13.95
C PRO A 78 3.87 -13.04 12.43
N ILE A 79 4.43 -11.94 11.91
CA ILE A 79 4.86 -11.83 10.51
C ILE A 79 6.36 -11.62 10.48
N GLU A 80 7.08 -12.63 9.98
CA GLU A 80 8.53 -12.61 9.88
C GLU A 80 8.99 -11.96 8.56
N LEU A 81 9.92 -11.01 8.69
CA LEU A 81 10.61 -10.33 7.62
C LEU A 81 12.11 -10.62 7.74
N LYS A 82 12.78 -10.84 6.60
CA LYS A 82 14.21 -11.12 6.53
C LYS A 82 14.94 -10.12 5.68
N ASP A 83 16.25 -10.01 5.94
CA ASP A 83 17.17 -9.19 5.18
C ASP A 83 16.67 -7.74 5.02
N CYS A 84 16.13 -7.16 6.10
CA CYS A 84 15.65 -5.79 6.06
C CYS A 84 16.81 -4.80 5.98
N ASP A 85 16.71 -3.82 5.08
CA ASP A 85 17.69 -2.74 4.91
C ASP A 85 17.03 -1.37 5.11
N THR A 86 17.27 -0.76 6.28
CA THR A 86 16.70 0.52 6.66
C THR A 86 17.29 1.72 5.92
N THR A 87 18.35 1.51 5.14
CA THR A 87 18.88 2.52 4.21
C THR A 87 18.00 2.65 2.96
N VAL A 88 17.22 1.61 2.63
CA VAL A 88 16.25 1.61 1.53
C VAL A 88 14.91 2.19 1.98
N THR A 89 14.36 1.68 3.08
CA THR A 89 13.06 2.11 3.63
C THR A 89 13.10 2.03 5.16
N LYS A 90 12.50 2.98 5.85
CA LYS A 90 12.51 2.96 7.33
C LYS A 90 11.20 2.47 7.91
N ASN A 91 10.13 2.57 7.15
CA ASN A 91 8.79 2.28 7.62
C ASN A 91 8.11 1.29 6.71
N ALA A 92 7.31 0.42 7.30
CA ALA A 92 6.30 -0.34 6.59
C ALA A 92 4.92 -0.05 7.17
N THR A 93 3.91 -0.14 6.34
CA THR A 93 2.51 -0.24 6.76
C THR A 93 1.94 -1.54 6.23
N PHE A 94 0.87 -2.00 6.88
CA PHE A 94 0.17 -3.21 6.51
C PHE A 94 -1.27 -2.87 6.17
N THR A 95 -1.83 -3.58 5.19
CA THR A 95 -3.28 -3.62 5.00
C THR A 95 -3.72 -5.05 5.14
N PHE A 96 -4.63 -5.33 6.07
CA PHE A 96 -5.22 -6.65 6.25
C PHE A 96 -6.59 -6.71 5.57
N ASN A 97 -6.70 -7.49 4.49
CA ASN A 97 -7.91 -7.65 3.71
C ASN A 97 -8.67 -8.91 4.14
N GLY A 98 -9.99 -8.79 4.26
CA GLY A 98 -10.85 -9.90 4.63
C GLY A 98 -12.30 -9.44 4.80
N THR A 99 -13.21 -10.39 4.95
CA THR A 99 -14.63 -10.08 5.13
C THR A 99 -14.85 -9.32 6.44
N ALA A 100 -15.29 -8.07 6.36
CA ALA A 100 -15.68 -7.30 7.54
C ALA A 100 -16.98 -7.85 8.16
N ASP A 101 -17.08 -7.83 9.49
CA ASP A 101 -18.34 -8.14 10.17
C ASP A 101 -19.39 -7.05 9.92
N THR A 102 -20.66 -7.44 9.76
CA THR A 102 -21.73 -6.49 9.42
C THR A 102 -22.18 -5.61 10.58
N THR A 103 -21.93 -6.02 11.83
CA THR A 103 -22.33 -5.30 13.04
C THR A 103 -21.14 -4.56 13.64
N GLN A 104 -19.98 -5.23 13.71
CA GLN A 104 -18.73 -4.67 14.17
C GLN A 104 -17.76 -4.52 12.99
N ILE A 105 -18.03 -3.54 12.12
CA ILE A 105 -17.30 -3.28 10.86
C ILE A 105 -15.79 -3.05 11.01
N THR A 106 -15.30 -2.89 12.23
CA THR A 106 -13.87 -2.79 12.57
C THR A 106 -13.18 -4.15 12.70
N ALA A 107 -13.95 -5.24 12.71
CA ALA A 107 -13.51 -6.61 12.96
C ALA A 107 -13.79 -7.51 11.74
N PHE A 108 -13.12 -8.66 11.69
CA PHE A 108 -13.27 -9.67 10.66
C PHE A 108 -14.38 -10.66 11.02
N ALA A 109 -15.27 -10.91 10.07
CA ALA A 109 -16.43 -11.78 10.24
C ALA A 109 -16.02 -13.23 10.53
N ASN A 110 -16.80 -13.91 11.37
CA ASN A 110 -16.73 -15.37 11.48
C ASN A 110 -17.29 -16.02 10.20
N GLN A 111 -16.47 -16.83 9.54
CA GLN A 111 -16.72 -17.55 8.30
C GLN A 111 -16.68 -19.08 8.49
N ALA A 112 -16.77 -19.57 9.74
CA ALA A 112 -16.86 -21.01 10.00
C ALA A 112 -18.06 -21.63 9.26
N SER A 113 -17.83 -22.74 8.57
CA SER A 113 -18.84 -23.40 7.72
C SER A 113 -19.68 -24.46 8.46
N SER A 114 -19.20 -24.95 9.60
CA SER A 114 -19.88 -25.93 10.46
C SER A 114 -19.83 -25.48 11.92
N ASP A 115 -20.90 -25.75 12.67
CA ASP A 115 -21.04 -25.44 14.10
C ASP A 115 -20.59 -24.02 14.47
N ALA A 116 -20.83 -23.05 13.59
CA ALA A 116 -20.30 -21.70 13.72
C ALA A 116 -20.88 -20.98 14.95
N ALA A 117 -20.01 -20.35 15.74
CA ALA A 117 -20.43 -19.44 16.80
C ALA A 117 -21.14 -18.23 16.17
N THR A 118 -22.29 -17.86 16.73
CA THR A 118 -23.02 -16.66 16.31
C THR A 118 -22.71 -15.47 17.22
N ASN A 119 -22.87 -14.27 16.68
CA ASN A 119 -22.61 -13.00 17.36
C ASN A 119 -21.16 -12.82 17.85
N VAL A 120 -20.19 -13.35 17.10
CA VAL A 120 -18.75 -13.20 17.38
C VAL A 120 -18.00 -12.90 16.08
N ALA A 121 -17.01 -12.03 16.18
CA ALA A 121 -16.06 -11.67 15.15
C ALA A 121 -14.63 -11.68 15.73
N LEU A 122 -13.63 -11.46 14.89
CA LEU A 122 -12.23 -11.35 15.31
C LEU A 122 -11.72 -9.92 15.11
N GLN A 123 -11.32 -9.27 16.20
CA GLN A 123 -10.69 -7.96 16.16
C GLN A 123 -9.17 -8.14 16.17
N MET A 124 -8.50 -7.63 15.14
CA MET A 124 -7.05 -7.53 15.10
C MET A 124 -6.57 -6.21 15.71
N TYR A 125 -5.35 -6.22 16.23
CA TYR A 125 -4.67 -5.09 16.86
C TYR A 125 -3.20 -5.03 16.43
N MET A 126 -2.62 -3.83 16.54
CA MET A 126 -1.18 -3.64 16.51
C MET A 126 -0.50 -4.33 17.71
N ASN A 127 0.84 -4.32 17.74
CA ASN A 127 1.63 -4.94 18.81
C ASN A 127 1.28 -4.45 20.23
N ASP A 128 0.76 -3.22 20.36
CA ASP A 128 0.31 -2.61 21.60
C ASP A 128 -0.96 -3.26 22.19
N GLY A 129 -1.66 -4.10 21.43
CA GLY A 129 -2.89 -4.77 21.84
C GLY A 129 -4.11 -3.87 22.00
N THR A 130 -4.04 -2.60 21.59
CA THR A 130 -5.10 -1.60 21.78
C THR A 130 -5.47 -0.87 20.50
N THR A 131 -4.52 -0.63 19.60
CA THR A 131 -4.76 0.01 18.31
C THR A 131 -5.37 -0.98 17.34
N ALA A 132 -6.68 -0.84 17.09
CA ALA A 132 -7.44 -1.77 16.26
C ALA A 132 -7.06 -1.68 14.77
N ILE A 133 -6.86 -2.83 14.15
CA ILE A 133 -6.67 -2.99 12.70
C ILE A 133 -8.03 -3.31 12.10
N LYS A 134 -8.48 -2.45 11.18
CA LYS A 134 -9.77 -2.61 10.50
C LYS A 134 -9.56 -3.30 9.15
N PRO A 135 -10.52 -4.12 8.69
CA PRO A 135 -10.49 -4.68 7.35
C PRO A 135 -10.25 -3.59 6.30
N ASP A 136 -9.39 -3.90 5.33
CA ASP A 136 -9.09 -3.06 4.16
C ASP A 136 -8.58 -1.64 4.48
N THR A 137 -8.07 -1.43 5.69
CA THR A 137 -7.53 -0.15 6.14
C THR A 137 -6.03 -0.29 6.41
N GLU A 138 -5.23 0.64 5.87
CA GLU A 138 -3.80 0.71 6.13
C GLU A 138 -3.51 1.03 7.60
N THR A 139 -2.53 0.33 8.19
CA THR A 139 -2.08 0.57 9.57
C THR A 139 -1.28 1.87 9.69
N GLY A 140 -1.01 2.27 10.93
CA GLY A 140 0.06 3.23 11.18
C GLY A 140 1.44 2.66 10.81
N ASN A 141 2.43 3.55 10.72
CA ASN A 141 3.82 3.20 10.40
C ASN A 141 4.41 2.27 11.46
N ILE A 142 5.07 1.21 10.98
CA ILE A 142 5.90 0.31 11.77
C ILE A 142 7.35 0.59 11.40
N LEU A 143 8.17 0.92 12.40
CA LEU A 143 9.60 1.11 12.21
C LEU A 143 10.27 -0.24 11.95
N LEU A 144 11.01 -0.32 10.85
CA LEU A 144 11.82 -1.48 10.52
C LEU A 144 13.18 -1.41 11.21
N GLN A 145 13.80 -2.57 11.41
CA GLN A 145 15.17 -2.73 11.90
C GLN A 145 16.00 -3.46 10.83
N ASP A 146 17.31 -3.24 10.82
CA ASP A 146 18.21 -3.93 9.90
C ASP A 146 18.28 -5.42 10.23
N GLY A 147 18.32 -6.25 9.18
CA GLY A 147 18.38 -7.71 9.28
C GLY A 147 17.02 -8.37 9.47
N ASP A 148 17.02 -9.52 10.16
CA ASP A 148 15.82 -10.33 10.37
C ASP A 148 15.00 -9.79 11.55
N GLN A 149 13.68 -9.70 11.37
CA GLN A 149 12.77 -9.23 12.41
C GLN A 149 11.39 -9.90 12.34
N THR A 150 10.72 -9.97 13.48
CA THR A 150 9.34 -10.45 13.57
C THR A 150 8.44 -9.29 14.00
N LEU A 151 7.47 -8.95 13.16
CA LEU A 151 6.43 -7.99 13.49
C LEU A 151 5.26 -8.74 14.11
N THR A 152 4.92 -8.40 15.35
CA THR A 152 3.84 -9.07 16.09
C THR A 152 2.57 -8.24 16.04
N PHE A 153 1.53 -8.80 15.45
CA PHE A 153 0.16 -8.31 15.58
C PHE A 153 -0.58 -9.12 16.63
N LYS A 154 -1.77 -8.68 17.03
CA LYS A 154 -2.60 -9.42 17.98
C LYS A 154 -4.00 -9.61 17.43
N VAL A 155 -4.67 -10.66 17.85
CA VAL A 155 -6.09 -10.90 17.54
C VAL A 155 -6.83 -11.34 18.78
N ASP A 156 -8.05 -10.86 18.94
CA ASP A 156 -8.98 -11.24 20.01
C ASP A 156 -10.36 -11.53 19.42
N TYR A 157 -11.15 -12.33 20.14
CA TYR A 157 -12.57 -12.42 19.90
C TYR A 157 -13.26 -11.15 20.36
N ILE A 158 -14.20 -10.66 19.56
CA ILE A 158 -15.08 -9.55 19.91
C ILE A 158 -16.53 -9.97 19.69
N ALA A 159 -17.39 -9.68 20.65
CA ALA A 159 -18.81 -9.98 20.53
C ALA A 159 -19.48 -8.95 19.65
N THR A 160 -20.36 -9.40 18.76
CA THR A 160 -21.24 -8.53 17.95
C THR A 160 -22.68 -8.49 18.53
N GLY A 161 -22.87 -9.22 19.62
CA GLY A 161 -24.10 -9.40 20.37
C GLY A 161 -23.82 -10.42 21.49
N LYS A 162 -24.85 -11.12 21.97
CA LYS A 162 -24.64 -12.24 22.90
C LYS A 162 -24.13 -13.46 22.14
N ALA A 163 -22.86 -13.80 22.32
CA ALA A 163 -22.23 -14.90 21.62
C ALA A 163 -22.84 -16.26 21.98
N THR A 164 -22.87 -17.17 21.02
CA THR A 164 -23.15 -18.60 21.22
C THR A 164 -21.87 -19.41 21.09
N SER A 165 -21.87 -20.63 21.64
CA SER A 165 -20.76 -21.56 21.45
C SER A 165 -20.69 -22.04 20.01
N GLY A 166 -19.47 -22.19 19.48
CA GLY A 166 -19.25 -22.74 18.16
C GLY A 166 -17.86 -22.41 17.62
N ASN A 167 -17.58 -22.85 16.41
CA ASN A 167 -16.33 -22.60 15.72
C ASN A 167 -16.24 -21.15 15.26
N VAL A 168 -15.01 -20.63 15.29
CA VAL A 168 -14.65 -19.36 14.65
C VAL A 168 -13.57 -19.62 13.62
N ASN A 169 -13.76 -19.10 12.42
CA ASN A 169 -12.77 -19.12 11.36
C ASN A 169 -12.82 -17.78 10.63
N ALA A 170 -11.66 -17.18 10.35
CA ALA A 170 -11.58 -16.06 9.43
C ALA A 170 -10.28 -16.18 8.63
N VAL A 171 -10.34 -15.77 7.37
CA VAL A 171 -9.16 -15.66 6.51
C VAL A 171 -8.91 -14.19 6.26
N THR A 172 -7.69 -13.75 6.58
CA THR A 172 -7.19 -12.42 6.24
C THR A 172 -5.95 -12.57 5.36
N ASN A 173 -5.90 -11.76 4.30
CA ASN A 173 -4.68 -11.56 3.52
C ASN A 173 -4.02 -10.28 4.01
N PHE A 174 -2.70 -10.16 3.86
CA PHE A 174 -2.02 -8.91 4.17
C PHE A 174 -1.19 -8.43 2.99
N HIS A 175 -1.16 -7.12 2.82
CA HIS A 175 -0.28 -6.41 1.90
C HIS A 175 0.66 -5.51 2.69
N ILE A 176 1.93 -5.46 2.30
CA ILE A 176 2.94 -4.63 2.94
C ILE A 176 3.29 -3.48 1.99
N ASN A 177 3.15 -2.25 2.47
CA ASN A 177 3.65 -1.07 1.79
C ASN A 177 4.93 -0.61 2.49
N TYR A 178 5.94 -0.23 1.70
CA TYR A 178 7.23 0.25 2.18
C TYR A 178 7.39 1.74 1.83
N TYR A 179 7.81 2.55 2.80
CA TYR A 179 8.01 4.00 2.66
C TYR A 179 9.37 4.48 3.23
#